data_AF-A0A0Q7HZJ4-F1
#
_entry.id   AF-A0A0Q7HZJ4-F1
#
_cell.length_a   1.000
_cell.length_b   1.000
_cell.length_c   1.000
_cell.angle_alpha   90.00
_cell.angle_beta   90.00
_cell.angle_gamma   90.00
#
_symmetry.space_group_name_H-M   'P 1'
#
loop_
_entity.id
_entity.type
_entity.pdbx_description
1 polymer ?
#
loop_
_entity_poly.entity_id
_entity_poly.type
_entity_poly.pdbx_seq_one_letter_code
_entity_poly.pdbx_strand_id
1 'polypeptide(L)'
;MTGSTSTASNRPTRRATPEQATGTALTLERLYALVDRLRPTDRQVVLLYLEDVDADAIAEVTGLSSGAVATRIHRIKALLAQGFQPEAAL
;
A
#
# COMPACT_ATOMS: atom_id res chain seq x y z
N MET A 1 -30.46 -6.24 35.30
CA MET A 1 -30.29 -4.88 34.73
C MET A 1 -28.87 -4.48 35.06
N THR A 2 -27.91 -4.28 34.17
CA THR A 2 -27.77 -3.98 32.73
C THR A 2 -26.47 -4.72 32.29
N GLY A 3 -26.10 -5.01 31.05
CA GLY A 3 -26.61 -4.78 29.71
C GLY A 3 -25.56 -5.42 28.79
N SER A 4 -25.92 -6.51 28.11
CA SER A 4 -25.09 -7.14 27.08
C SER A 4 -25.16 -6.33 25.80
N THR A 5 -24.03 -5.81 25.32
CA THR A 5 -23.78 -5.46 23.91
C THR A 5 -22.26 -5.54 23.72
N SER A 6 -21.67 -6.65 23.26
CA SER A 6 -21.71 -7.13 21.88
C SER A 6 -21.79 -5.99 20.87
N THR A 7 -20.64 -5.43 20.51
CA THR A 7 -20.44 -4.78 19.22
C THR A 7 -19.27 -5.48 18.55
N ALA A 8 -19.54 -6.71 18.12
CA ALA A 8 -18.85 -7.30 17.00
C ALA A 8 -19.22 -6.48 15.75
N SER A 9 -18.49 -5.39 15.48
CA SER A 9 -18.48 -4.79 14.15
C SER A 9 -17.32 -5.38 13.35
N ASN A 10 -17.27 -6.71 13.25
CA ASN A 10 -16.54 -7.37 12.17
C ASN A 10 -17.56 -7.60 11.06
N ARG A 11 -17.76 -6.56 10.24
CA ARG A 11 -18.62 -6.62 9.05
C ARG A 11 -18.14 -7.82 8.22
N PRO A 12 -19.03 -8.76 7.82
CA PRO A 12 -18.61 -9.89 7.03
C PRO A 12 -18.03 -9.34 5.72
N THR A 13 -16.73 -9.56 5.51
CA THR A 13 -16.10 -9.39 4.20
C THR A 13 -16.95 -10.22 3.24
N ARG A 14 -17.75 -9.55 2.40
CA ARG A 14 -18.53 -10.20 1.35
C ARG A 14 -17.56 -11.15 0.64
N ARG A 15 -17.77 -12.47 0.76
CA ARG A 15 -16.92 -13.46 0.10
C ARG A 15 -16.87 -13.08 -1.38
N ALA A 16 -15.70 -12.66 -1.83
CA ALA A 16 -15.46 -12.38 -3.23
C ALA A 16 -15.76 -13.66 -4.03
N THR A 17 -16.37 -13.53 -5.21
CA THR A 17 -16.49 -14.68 -6.11
C THR A 17 -15.08 -15.15 -6.52
N PRO A 18 -14.91 -16.40 -6.96
CA PRO A 18 -13.61 -16.90 -7.41
C PRO A 18 -12.95 -16.00 -8.45
N GLU A 19 -13.73 -15.39 -9.34
CA GLU A 19 -13.29 -14.47 -10.39
C GLU A 19 -12.77 -13.15 -9.78
N GLN A 20 -13.47 -12.62 -8.77
CA GLN A 20 -13.06 -11.40 -8.06
C GLN A 20 -11.79 -11.63 -7.24
N ALA A 21 -11.66 -12.79 -6.59
CA ALA A 21 -10.45 -13.18 -5.86
C ALA A 21 -9.25 -13.30 -6.81
N THR A 22 -9.45 -13.92 -7.98
CA THR A 22 -8.42 -14.07 -9.01
C THR A 22 -7.99 -12.71 -9.58
N GLY A 23 -8.95 -11.83 -9.91
CA GLY A 23 -8.65 -10.48 -10.38
C GLY A 23 -7.89 -9.63 -9.35
N THR A 24 -8.24 -9.78 -8.07
CA THR A 24 -7.53 -9.11 -6.97
C THR A 24 -6.10 -9.64 -6.82
N ALA A 25 -5.90 -10.97 -6.89
CA ALA A 25 -4.57 -11.58 -6.81
C ALA A 25 -3.66 -11.11 -7.96
N LEU A 26 -4.16 -11.11 -9.20
CA LEU A 26 -3.41 -10.62 -10.37
C LEU A 26 -3.07 -9.12 -10.25
N THR A 27 -3.98 -8.33 -9.70
CA THR A 27 -3.75 -6.90 -9.43
C THR A 27 -2.63 -6.69 -8.41
N LEU A 28 -2.65 -7.45 -7.31
CA LEU A 28 -1.61 -7.38 -6.29
C LEU A 28 -0.26 -7.84 -6.81
N GLU A 29 -0.21 -8.92 -7.60
CA GLU A 29 1.03 -9.41 -8.21
C GLU A 29 1.67 -8.35 -9.11
N ARG A 30 0.88 -7.67 -9.95
CA ARG A 30 1.35 -6.55 -10.77
C ARG A 30 1.89 -5.40 -9.92
N LEU A 31 1.22 -5.05 -8.82
CA LEU A 31 1.68 -4.00 -7.91
C LEU A 31 3.00 -4.38 -7.23
N TYR A 32 3.13 -5.62 -6.73
CA TYR A 32 4.37 -6.10 -6.13
C TYR A 32 5.53 -6.10 -7.12
N ALA A 33 5.30 -6.51 -8.37
CA ALA A 33 6.31 -6.44 -9.42
C ALA A 33 6.78 -4.99 -9.70
N LEU A 34 5.89 -4.00 -9.59
CA LEU A 34 6.27 -2.59 -9.72
C LEU A 34 7.09 -2.10 -8.52
N VAL A 35 6.71 -2.51 -7.30
CA VAL A 35 7.43 -2.17 -6.06
C VAL A 35 8.83 -2.80 -6.03
N ASP A 36 8.98 -4.04 -6.52
CA ASP A 36 10.28 -4.73 -6.59
C ASP A 36 11.26 -4.06 -7.55
N ARG A 37 10.77 -3.34 -8.56
CA ARG A 37 11.61 -2.59 -9.51
C ARG A 37 12.07 -1.23 -8.97
N LEU A 38 11.56 -0.81 -7.81
CA LEU A 38 12.05 0.40 -7.15
C LEU A 38 13.51 0.22 -6.71
N ARG A 39 14.25 1.34 -6.71
CA ARG A 39 15.61 1.36 -6.14
C ARG A 39 15.54 0.92 -4.67
N PRO A 40 16.57 0.23 -4.12
CA PRO A 40 16.52 -0.32 -2.77
C PRO A 40 16.08 0.69 -1.69
N THR A 41 16.60 1.92 -1.74
CA THR A 41 16.20 2.99 -0.81
C THR A 41 14.74 3.42 -0.98
N ASP A 42 14.26 3.54 -2.21
CA ASP A 42 12.87 3.91 -2.49
C ASP A 42 11.92 2.79 -2.03
N ARG A 43 12.32 1.52 -2.22
CA ARG A 43 11.57 0.36 -1.72
C ARG A 43 11.47 0.37 -0.20
N GLN A 44 12.58 0.64 0.50
CA GLN A 44 12.56 0.74 1.97
C GLN A 44 11.65 1.86 2.46
N VAL A 45 11.72 3.04 1.83
CA VAL A 45 10.85 4.18 2.17
C VAL A 45 9.38 3.84 1.98
N VAL A 46 8.99 3.25 0.84
CA VAL A 46 7.57 2.94 0.60
C VAL A 46 7.06 1.82 1.49
N LEU A 47 7.87 0.80 1.81
CA LEU A 47 7.47 -0.26 2.71
C LEU A 47 7.19 0.28 4.12
N LEU A 48 8.09 1.10 4.66
CA LEU A 48 7.87 1.73 5.98
C LEU A 48 6.64 2.65 5.97
N TYR A 49 6.42 3.39 4.88
CA TYR A 49 5.22 4.22 4.73
C TYR A 49 3.92 3.40 4.71
N LEU A 50 3.93 2.19 4.13
CA LEU A 50 2.79 1.28 4.10
C LEU A 50 2.49 0.64 5.47
N GLU A 51 3.49 0.60 6.36
CA GLU A 51 3.36 0.19 7.77
C GLU A 51 2.95 1.38 8.68
N ASP A 52 2.41 2.45 8.10
CA ASP A 52 1.98 3.69 8.78
C ASP A 52 3.10 4.40 9.58
N VAL A 53 4.37 4.16 9.24
CA VAL A 53 5.49 4.89 9.84
C VAL A 53 5.54 6.32 9.28
N ASP A 54 5.69 7.30 10.16
CA ASP A 54 5.76 8.71 9.77
C ASP A 54 7.10 9.08 9.09
N ALA A 55 7.13 10.25 8.44
CA ALA A 55 8.28 10.66 7.65
C ALA A 55 9.54 10.92 8.49
N ASP A 56 9.39 11.27 9.77
CA ASP A 56 10.49 11.56 10.68
C ASP A 56 11.15 10.25 11.15
N ALA A 57 10.36 9.27 11.55
CA ALA A 57 10.85 7.93 11.90
C ALA A 57 11.46 7.22 10.67
N ILE A 58 10.90 7.38 9.48
CA ILE A 58 11.51 6.87 8.24
C ILE A 58 12.86 7.56 7.97
N ALA A 59 12.96 8.87 8.22
CA ALA A 59 14.19 9.62 8.05
C ALA A 59 15.31 9.08 8.97
N GLU A 60 14.99 8.78 10.23
CA GLU A 60 15.93 8.16 11.18
C GLU A 60 16.44 6.79 10.70
N VAL A 61 15.55 5.93 10.19
CA VAL A 61 15.91 4.58 9.72
C VAL A 61 16.73 4.62 8.43
N THR A 62 16.42 5.56 7.54
CA THR A 62 17.01 5.60 6.18
C THR A 62 18.21 6.54 6.07
N GLY A 63 18.48 7.38 7.07
CA GLY A 63 19.50 8.44 7.03
C GLY A 63 19.16 9.58 6.06
N LEU A 64 17.92 9.68 5.60
CA LEU A 64 17.43 10.76 4.77
C LEU A 64 16.88 11.90 5.63
N SER A 65 16.61 13.07 5.05
CA SER A 65 15.77 14.06 5.71
C SER A 65 14.29 13.75 5.51
N SER A 66 13.42 14.16 6.44
CA SER A 66 11.97 13.97 6.35
C SER A 66 11.37 14.59 5.08
N GLY A 67 11.89 15.75 4.65
CA GLY A 67 11.49 16.35 3.37
C GLY A 67 11.89 15.51 2.15
N ALA A 68 13.05 14.85 2.20
CA ALA A 68 13.51 13.95 1.15
C ALA A 68 12.73 12.62 1.15
N VAL A 69 12.23 12.18 2.32
CA VAL A 69 11.28 11.06 2.45
C VAL A 69 9.94 11.42 1.80
N ALA A 70 9.34 12.55 2.17
CA ALA A 70 8.06 13.02 1.62
C ALA A 70 8.10 13.13 0.08
N THR A 71 9.18 13.71 -0.45
CA THR A 71 9.39 13.82 -1.90
C THR A 71 9.48 12.45 -2.58
N ARG A 72 10.18 11.50 -1.97
CA ARG A 72 10.28 10.12 -2.50
C ARG A 72 8.93 9.42 -2.47
N ILE A 73 8.18 9.49 -1.38
CA ILE A 73 6.84 8.91 -1.28
C ILE A 73 5.95 9.46 -2.41
N HIS A 74 5.96 10.76 -2.62
CA HIS A 74 5.20 11.39 -3.71
C HIS A 74 5.61 10.84 -5.08
N ARG A 75 6.92 10.78 -5.37
CA ARG A 75 7.44 10.24 -6.64
C ARG A 75 7.13 8.76 -6.84
N ILE A 76 7.24 7.95 -5.79
CA ILE A 76 6.96 6.51 -5.84
C ILE A 76 5.48 6.30 -6.16
N LYS A 77 4.56 7.00 -5.47
CA LYS A 77 3.13 6.95 -5.77
C LYS A 77 2.84 7.31 -7.23
N ALA A 78 3.49 8.35 -7.77
CA ALA A 78 3.35 8.73 -9.16
C ALA A 78 3.85 7.65 -10.13
N LEU A 79 5.00 7.02 -9.84
CA LEU A 79 5.54 5.92 -10.64
C LEU A 79 4.63 4.70 -10.63
N LEU A 80 4.13 4.30 -9.46
CA LEU A 80 3.19 3.19 -9.32
C LEU A 80 1.90 3.49 -10.07
N ALA A 81 1.35 4.70 -9.96
CA ALA A 81 0.15 5.10 -10.71
C ALA A 81 0.36 5.10 -12.23
N GLN A 82 1.55 5.48 -12.72
CA GLN A 82 1.87 5.41 -14.15
C GLN A 82 2.01 3.97 -14.64
N GLY A 83 2.65 3.10 -13.85
CA GLY A 83 2.81 1.68 -14.17
C GLY A 83 1.52 0.87 -14.01
N PHE A 84 0.58 1.39 -13.23
CA PHE A 84 -0.73 0.80 -12.99
C PHE A 84 -1.80 1.51 -13.83
N GLN A 85 -1.71 1.36 -15.16
CA GLN A 85 -2.83 1.67 -16.05
C GLN A 85 -3.84 0.52 -15.92
N PRO A 86 -5.05 0.74 -15.37
CA PRO A 86 -6.06 -0.31 -15.33
C PRO A 86 -6.41 -0.72 -16.77
N GLU A 87 -6.53 -2.02 -17.01
CA GLU A 87 -6.84 -2.65 -18.30
C GLU A 87 -8.23 -2.26 -18.88
N ALA A 88 -8.94 -1.32 -18.24
CA ALA A 88 -10.30 -0.89 -18.56
C ALA A 88 -10.35 0.36 -19.46
N ALA A 89 -9.51 0.41 -20.49
CA ALA A 89 -9.55 1.48 -21.50
C ALA A 89 -9.52 0.95 -22.96
N LEU A 90 -10.08 -0.24 -23.19
CA LEU A 90 -10.41 -0.77 -24.51
C LEU A 90 -11.80 -1.42 -24.50
#